data_AF-A0A527IF03-F1
#
_entry.id   AF-A0A527IF03-F1
#
_cell.length_a   1.000
_cell.length_b   1.000
_cell.length_c   1.000
_cell.angle_alpha   90.00
_cell.angle_beta   90.00
_cell.angle_gamma   90.00
#
_symmetry.space_group_name_H-M   'P 1'
#
loop_
_entity.id
_entity.type
_entity.pdbx_description
1 polymer ?
#
loop_
_entity_poly.entity_id
_entity_poly.type
_entity_poly.pdbx_seq_one_letter_code
_entity_poly.pdbx_strand_id
1 'polypeptide(L)'
;MTRKASPTIALFPEASFGAALNCVGIAQALRAKGARPVFICHAGFSGVFADYGFQEYQLPTDEPLSDSERQSYWQAFVRRHLPHFRLSPIDQLETYVAPTWQAIVDTAVNAEAPLRQLLARLKPDAVVLDNVIMFPAIAAAGCPWVRVVS
;
A
#
# COMPACT_ATOMS: atom_id res chain seq x y z
N MET A 1 -10.32 15.80 22.09
CA MET A 1 -9.58 16.02 20.83
C MET A 1 -10.25 17.17 20.09
N THR A 2 -9.55 18.29 19.91
CA THR A 2 -10.05 19.41 19.09
C THR A 2 -10.02 19.01 17.61
N ARG A 3 -11.17 19.06 16.94
CA ARG A 3 -11.32 18.65 15.55
C ARG A 3 -10.64 19.69 14.65
N LYS A 4 -9.57 19.32 13.93
CA LYS A 4 -8.97 20.19 12.92
C LYS A 4 -9.99 20.50 11.82
N ALA A 5 -9.90 21.71 11.24
CA ALA A 5 -10.78 22.16 10.17
C ALA A 5 -10.61 21.35 8.87
N SER A 6 -9.39 20.86 8.58
CA SER A 6 -9.11 19.95 7.46
C SER A 6 -8.04 18.93 7.87
N PRO A 7 -8.44 17.76 8.41
CA PRO A 7 -7.49 16.73 8.82
C PRO A 7 -6.78 16.12 7.61
N THR A 8 -5.48 15.90 7.71
CA THR A 8 -4.71 15.15 6.71
C THR A 8 -4.90 13.67 6.96
N ILE A 9 -5.39 12.93 5.97
CA ILE A 9 -5.59 11.48 6.07
C ILE A 9 -4.68 10.82 5.04
N ALA A 10 -3.71 10.03 5.49
CA ALA A 10 -2.83 9.28 4.61
C ALA A 10 -3.49 7.96 4.23
N LEU A 11 -3.60 7.67 2.94
CA LEU A 11 -4.07 6.39 2.41
C LEU A 11 -2.84 5.61 1.92
N PHE A 12 -2.70 4.38 2.37
CA PHE A 12 -1.62 3.49 1.93
C PHE A 12 -2.21 2.16 1.43
N PRO A 13 -2.60 2.09 0.15
CA PRO A 13 -3.08 0.86 -0.45
C PRO A 13 -1.92 -0.08 -0.81
N GLU A 14 -2.22 -1.37 -0.93
CA GLU A 14 -1.37 -2.32 -1.65
C GLU A 14 -1.13 -1.84 -3.09
N ALA A 15 0.00 -2.23 -3.66
CA ALA A 15 0.31 -2.06 -5.07
C ALA A 15 -0.56 -2.99 -5.96
N SER A 16 -1.88 -2.87 -5.84
CA SER A 16 -2.89 -3.59 -6.60
C SER A 16 -4.05 -2.64 -6.96
N PHE A 17 -4.66 -2.82 -8.14
CA PHE A 17 -5.74 -1.93 -8.58
C PHE A 17 -6.99 -2.02 -7.70
N GLY A 18 -7.27 -3.18 -7.08
CA GLY A 18 -8.39 -3.34 -6.16
C GLY A 18 -8.27 -2.40 -4.96
N ALA A 19 -7.18 -2.53 -4.19
CA ALA A 19 -6.93 -1.68 -3.03
C ALA A 19 -6.75 -0.21 -3.41
N ALA A 20 -6.05 0.08 -4.51
CA ALA A 20 -5.83 1.44 -4.99
C ALA A 20 -7.14 2.17 -5.31
N LEU A 21 -8.01 1.56 -6.13
CA LEU A 21 -9.26 2.20 -6.56
C LEU A 21 -10.29 2.25 -5.42
N ASN A 22 -10.28 1.27 -4.50
CA ASN A 22 -11.07 1.34 -3.28
C ASN A 22 -10.66 2.54 -2.40
N CYS A 23 -9.35 2.73 -2.20
CA CYS A 23 -8.82 3.91 -1.51
C CYS A 23 -9.15 5.22 -2.23
N VAL A 24 -9.16 5.26 -3.57
CA VAL A 24 -9.59 6.44 -4.33
C VAL A 24 -11.05 6.81 -3.99
N GLY A 25 -11.96 5.85 -3.96
CA GLY A 25 -13.36 6.09 -3.57
C GLY A 25 -13.49 6.64 -2.15
N ILE A 26 -12.75 6.06 -1.20
CA ILE A 26 -12.70 6.54 0.18
C ILE A 26 -12.13 7.97 0.24
N ALA A 27 -11.03 8.25 -0.46
CA ALA A 27 -10.40 9.55 -0.50
C ALA A 27 -11.33 10.63 -1.06
N GLN A 28 -12.08 10.33 -2.14
CA GLN A 28 -13.07 11.25 -2.69
C GLN A 28 -14.16 11.60 -1.66
N ALA A 29 -14.68 10.60 -0.94
CA ALA A 29 -15.68 10.81 0.11
C ALA A 29 -15.12 11.61 1.30
N LEU A 30 -13.86 11.36 1.71
CA LEU A 30 -13.18 12.12 2.76
C LEU A 30 -12.95 13.57 2.35
N ARG A 31 -12.53 13.82 1.10
CA ARG A 31 -12.36 15.16 0.52
C ARG A 31 -13.68 15.93 0.50
N ALA A 32 -14.78 15.29 0.10
CA ALA A 32 -16.12 15.88 0.12
C ALA A 32 -16.58 16.27 1.55
N LYS A 33 -16.03 15.63 2.58
CA LYS A 33 -16.26 15.95 3.99
C LYS A 33 -15.27 16.96 4.57
N GLY A 34 -14.39 17.55 3.75
CA GLY A 34 -13.44 18.60 4.13
C GLY A 34 -12.07 18.12 4.59
N ALA A 35 -11.78 16.82 4.54
CA ALA A 35 -10.44 16.29 4.82
C ALA A 35 -9.47 16.52 3.65
N ARG A 36 -8.17 16.44 3.93
CA ARG A 36 -7.08 16.44 2.95
C ARG A 36 -6.50 15.03 2.79
N PRO A 37 -7.08 14.18 1.94
CA PRO A 37 -6.52 12.87 1.65
C PRO A 37 -5.22 12.99 0.84
N VAL A 38 -4.23 12.20 1.20
CA VAL A 38 -2.97 12.05 0.47
C VAL A 38 -2.62 10.57 0.36
N PHE A 39 -1.89 10.18 -0.67
CA PHE A 39 -1.53 8.80 -0.93
C PHE A 39 -0.06 8.54 -0.62
N ILE A 40 0.21 7.41 0.02
CA ILE A 40 1.53 6.80 0.10
C ILE A 40 1.50 5.64 -0.89
N CYS A 41 2.51 5.53 -1.75
CA CYS A 41 2.53 4.49 -2.77
C CYS A 41 3.92 3.87 -2.92
N HIS A 42 3.94 2.58 -3.25
CA HIS A 42 5.15 1.95 -3.76
C HIS A 42 5.47 2.52 -5.15
N ALA A 43 6.73 2.40 -5.56
CA ALA A 43 7.22 2.94 -6.82
C ALA A 43 6.30 2.60 -8.02
N GLY A 44 5.84 1.35 -8.11
CA GLY A 44 5.00 0.85 -9.20
C GLY A 44 3.61 1.47 -9.37
N PHE A 45 3.16 2.26 -8.39
CA PHE A 45 1.85 2.91 -8.41
C PHE A 45 1.94 4.44 -8.39
N SER A 46 3.15 4.99 -8.63
CA SER A 46 3.36 6.42 -8.79
C SER A 46 2.58 6.95 -10.00
N GLY A 47 1.89 8.07 -9.83
CA GLY A 47 1.04 8.73 -10.84
C GLY A 47 -0.44 8.33 -10.81
N VAL A 48 -0.77 7.13 -10.31
CA VAL A 48 -2.13 6.58 -10.37
C VAL A 48 -3.16 7.47 -9.66
N PHE A 49 -2.85 7.93 -8.45
CA PHE A 49 -3.71 8.77 -7.62
C PHE A 49 -3.64 10.26 -8.00
N ALA A 50 -2.51 10.69 -8.56
CA ALA A 50 -2.33 12.03 -9.14
C ALA A 50 -3.32 12.28 -10.28
N ASP A 51 -3.59 11.27 -11.12
CA ASP A 51 -4.61 11.32 -12.18
C ASP A 51 -6.04 11.54 -11.62
N TYR A 52 -6.29 11.13 -10.37
CA TYR A 52 -7.54 11.43 -9.63
C TYR A 52 -7.49 12.74 -8.83
N GLY A 53 -6.40 13.51 -8.97
CA GLY A 53 -6.19 14.80 -8.32
C GLY A 53 -5.81 14.70 -6.84
N PHE A 54 -5.12 13.63 -6.44
CA PHE A 54 -4.58 13.48 -5.09
C PHE A 54 -3.06 13.65 -5.05
N GLN A 55 -2.55 14.22 -3.95
CA GLN A 55 -1.12 14.30 -3.71
C GLN A 55 -0.58 12.91 -3.33
N GLU A 56 0.56 12.54 -3.91
CA GLU A 56 1.23 11.25 -3.67
C GLU A 56 2.61 11.43 -3.02
N TYR A 57 2.98 10.41 -2.24
CA TYR A 57 4.28 10.25 -1.64
C TYR A 57 4.80 8.85 -1.95
N GLN A 58 5.75 8.78 -2.88
CA GLN A 58 6.40 7.53 -3.25
C GLN A 58 7.37 7.11 -2.13
N LEU A 59 7.27 5.84 -1.71
CA LEU A 59 8.31 5.24 -0.87
C LEU A 59 9.55 4.95 -1.73
N PRO A 60 10.75 5.41 -1.33
CA PRO A 60 11.98 5.09 -2.03
C PRO A 60 12.22 3.57 -2.02
N THR A 61 12.79 3.06 -3.11
CA THR A 61 13.23 1.69 -3.27
C THR A 61 14.73 1.66 -3.48
N ASP A 62 15.43 0.70 -2.88
CA ASP A 62 16.89 0.56 -2.99
C ASP A 62 17.34 0.35 -4.45
N GLU A 63 16.48 -0.27 -5.26
CA GLU A 63 16.64 -0.37 -6.71
C GLU A 63 15.45 0.34 -7.40
N PRO A 64 15.69 1.44 -8.14
CA PRO A 64 14.64 2.05 -8.94
C PRO A 64 14.32 1.15 -10.15
N LEU A 65 13.30 0.31 -10.01
CA LEU A 65 12.75 -0.46 -11.13
C LEU A 65 12.07 0.50 -12.12
N SER A 66 12.41 0.39 -13.40
CA SER A 66 11.69 1.04 -14.50
C SER A 66 10.24 0.55 -14.59
N ASP A 67 9.35 1.31 -15.24
CA ASP A 67 7.96 0.91 -15.48
C ASP A 67 7.84 -0.49 -16.10
N SER A 68 8.75 -0.79 -17.04
CA SER A 68 8.82 -2.09 -17.71
C SER A 68 9.18 -3.22 -16.74
N GLU A 69 10.08 -2.98 -15.78
CA GLU A 69 10.51 -3.97 -14.79
C GLU A 69 9.43 -4.19 -13.72
N ARG A 70 8.65 -3.17 -13.39
CA ARG A 70 7.55 -3.26 -12.41
C ARG A 70 6.38 -4.09 -12.94
N GLN A 71 5.93 -3.82 -14.17
CA GLN A 71 4.92 -4.64 -14.86
C GLN A 71 5.43 -6.07 -15.05
N SER A 72 6.71 -6.23 -15.33
CA SER A 72 7.35 -7.54 -15.51
C SER A 72 7.46 -8.32 -14.21
N TYR A 73 7.67 -7.69 -13.05
CA TYR A 73 7.81 -8.36 -11.77
C TYR A 73 6.57 -9.19 -11.41
N TRP A 74 5.38 -8.59 -11.47
CA TRP A 74 4.14 -9.32 -11.15
C TRP A 74 3.85 -10.37 -12.22
N GLN A 75 4.00 -10.05 -13.51
CA GLN A 75 3.82 -11.08 -14.54
C GLN A 75 4.80 -12.25 -14.37
N ALA A 76 6.05 -11.99 -14.00
CA ALA A 76 7.06 -13.01 -13.72
C ALA A 76 6.69 -13.83 -12.47
N PHE A 77 6.21 -13.18 -11.41
CA PHE A 77 5.74 -13.88 -10.22
C PHE A 77 4.55 -14.79 -10.54
N VAL A 78 3.51 -14.31 -11.25
CA VAL A 78 2.38 -15.17 -11.65
C VAL A 78 2.88 -16.33 -12.49
N ARG A 79 3.69 -16.06 -13.52
CA ARG A 79 4.23 -17.09 -14.43
C ARG A 79 5.02 -18.15 -13.68
N ARG A 80 5.84 -17.75 -12.70
CA ARG A 80 6.60 -18.68 -11.86
C ARG A 80 5.69 -19.62 -11.07
N HIS A 81 4.51 -19.16 -10.63
CA HIS A 81 3.62 -19.95 -9.79
C HIS A 81 2.48 -20.66 -10.55
N LEU A 82 2.27 -20.39 -11.84
CA LEU A 82 1.23 -21.04 -12.65
C LEU A 82 1.17 -22.58 -12.51
N PRO A 83 2.30 -23.31 -12.50
CA PRO A 83 2.27 -24.77 -12.35
C PRO A 83 1.73 -25.25 -11.00
N HIS A 84 1.76 -24.39 -9.96
CA HIS A 84 1.32 -24.70 -8.61
C HIS A 84 -0.19 -24.52 -8.41
N PHE A 85 -0.85 -23.68 -9.22
CA PHE A 85 -2.29 -23.41 -9.10
C PHE A 85 -3.19 -24.62 -9.39
N ARG A 86 -2.67 -25.61 -10.12
CA ARG A 86 -3.36 -26.88 -10.40
C ARG A 86 -3.14 -27.96 -9.33
N LEU A 87 -2.31 -27.70 -8.33
CA LEU A 87 -2.04 -28.66 -7.25
C LEU A 87 -3.21 -28.67 -6.24
N SER A 88 -3.24 -29.67 -5.37
CA SER A 88 -4.24 -29.71 -4.29
C SER A 88 -4.07 -28.49 -3.36
N PRO A 89 -5.14 -28.03 -2.68
CA PRO A 89 -5.03 -26.91 -1.75
C PRO A 89 -3.97 -27.11 -0.66
N ILE A 90 -3.72 -28.35 -0.24
CA ILE A 90 -2.67 -28.69 0.74
C ILE A 90 -1.28 -28.49 0.14
N ASP A 91 -1.02 -28.99 -1.06
CA ASP A 91 0.28 -28.82 -1.72
C ASP A 91 0.56 -27.35 -2.09
N GLN A 92 -0.49 -26.55 -2.29
CA GLN A 92 -0.37 -25.11 -2.51
C GLN A 92 0.13 -24.35 -1.28
N LEU A 93 -0.03 -24.90 -0.07
CA LEU A 93 0.46 -24.25 1.15
C LEU A 93 1.97 -23.99 1.07
N GLU A 94 2.74 -25.00 0.68
CA GLU A 94 4.20 -24.90 0.56
C GLU A 94 4.63 -24.26 -0.76
N THR A 95 3.93 -24.55 -1.86
CA THR A 95 4.39 -24.18 -3.21
C THR A 95 3.95 -22.80 -3.67
N TYR A 96 2.93 -22.21 -3.05
CA TYR A 96 2.41 -20.90 -3.43
C TYR A 96 2.14 -19.99 -2.23
N VAL A 97 1.39 -20.46 -1.23
CA VAL A 97 0.93 -19.63 -0.11
C VAL A 97 2.12 -19.15 0.73
N ALA A 98 2.99 -20.05 1.19
CA ALA A 98 4.15 -19.67 1.99
C ALA A 98 5.11 -18.70 1.27
N PRO A 99 5.52 -18.95 0.00
CA PRO A 99 6.32 -17.99 -0.76
C PRO A 99 5.65 -16.62 -0.94
N THR A 100 4.33 -16.60 -1.14
CA THR A 100 3.56 -15.35 -1.27
C THR A 100 3.57 -14.57 0.04
N TRP A 101 3.32 -15.24 1.18
CA TRP A 101 3.41 -14.60 2.50
C TRP A 101 4.82 -14.10 2.81
N GLN A 102 5.86 -14.83 2.42
CA GLN A 102 7.24 -14.36 2.59
C GLN A 102 7.47 -13.05 1.81
N ALA A 103 7.04 -12.99 0.55
CA ALA A 103 7.17 -11.77 -0.26
C ALA A 103 6.39 -10.57 0.33
N ILE A 104 5.22 -10.82 0.95
CA ILE A 104 4.45 -9.80 1.67
C ILE A 104 5.21 -9.32 2.92
N VAL A 105 5.80 -10.22 3.70
CA VAL A 105 6.62 -9.86 4.87
C VAL A 105 7.85 -9.06 4.45
N ASP A 106 8.56 -9.49 3.39
CA ASP A 106 9.73 -8.79 2.87
C ASP A 106 9.37 -7.36 2.44
N THR A 107 8.18 -7.17 1.84
CA THR A 107 7.67 -5.85 1.48
C THR A 107 7.47 -4.95 2.71
N ALA A 108 6.92 -5.48 3.80
CA ALA A 108 6.74 -4.75 5.04
C ALA A 108 8.09 -4.38 5.70
N VAL A 109 9.05 -5.32 5.68
CA VAL A 109 10.41 -5.08 6.20
C VAL A 109 11.11 -3.97 5.41
N ASN A 110 11.07 -4.04 4.08
CA ASN A 110 11.73 -3.05 3.21
C ASN A 110 11.05 -1.67 3.31
N ALA A 111 9.73 -1.63 3.49
CA ALA A 111 8.99 -0.38 3.63
C ALA A 111 9.17 0.29 5.00
N GLU A 112 9.59 -0.43 6.05
CA GLU A 112 9.54 0.04 7.44
C GLU A 112 10.30 1.36 7.65
N ALA A 113 11.58 1.40 7.30
CA ALA A 113 12.41 2.60 7.47
C ALA A 113 11.92 3.81 6.66
N PRO A 114 11.69 3.70 5.32
CA PRO A 114 11.22 4.83 4.54
C PRO A 114 9.81 5.29 4.92
N LEU A 115 8.90 4.36 5.23
CA LEU A 115 7.56 4.70 5.67
C LEU A 115 7.58 5.44 7.00
N ARG A 116 8.41 5.00 7.96
CA ARG A 116 8.58 5.70 9.24
C ARG A 116 9.09 7.13 9.04
N GLN A 117 10.09 7.34 8.18
CA GLN A 117 10.61 8.67 7.88
C GLN A 117 9.55 9.56 7.22
N LEU A 118 8.78 9.01 6.27
CA LEU A 118 7.70 9.72 5.61
C LEU A 118 6.61 10.13 6.62
N LEU A 119 6.15 9.22 7.48
CA LEU A 119 5.11 9.49 8.46
C LEU A 119 5.56 10.54 9.49
N ALA A 120 6.82 10.52 9.92
CA ALA A 120 7.39 11.52 10.83
C ALA A 120 7.39 12.95 10.23
N ARG A 121 7.56 13.05 8.91
CA ARG A 121 7.50 14.32 8.16
C ARG A 121 6.06 14.73 7.83
N LEU A 122 5.24 13.79 7.37
CA LEU A 122 3.88 14.01 6.92
C LEU A 122 2.93 14.33 8.08
N LYS A 123 3.15 13.70 9.25
CA LYS A 123 2.33 13.85 10.47
C LYS A 123 0.82 13.78 10.18
N PRO A 124 0.33 12.69 9.56
CA PRO A 124 -1.09 12.57 9.27
C PRO A 124 -1.93 12.56 10.56
N ASP A 125 -3.16 13.04 10.46
CA ASP A 125 -4.12 13.00 11.56
C ASP A 125 -4.76 11.60 11.70
N ALA A 126 -4.76 10.81 10.62
CA ALA A 126 -5.10 9.38 10.61
C ALA A 126 -4.50 8.68 9.38
N VAL A 127 -4.37 7.34 9.46
CA VAL A 127 -3.95 6.49 8.33
C VAL A 127 -5.06 5.52 7.94
N VAL A 128 -5.33 5.38 6.65
CA VAL A 128 -6.17 4.33 6.07
C VAL A 128 -5.25 3.33 5.37
N LEU A 129 -5.28 2.07 5.81
CA LEU A 129 -4.43 1.00 5.30
C LEU A 129 -5.31 -0.05 4.63
N ASP A 130 -5.24 -0.15 3.30
CA ASP A 130 -5.88 -1.21 2.50
C ASP A 130 -4.76 -2.10 1.92
N ASN A 131 -4.26 -3.01 2.73
CA ASN A 131 -3.14 -3.86 2.38
C ASN A 131 -3.27 -5.23 3.07
N VAL A 132 -2.61 -6.25 2.52
CA VAL A 132 -2.67 -7.62 3.03
C VAL A 132 -2.11 -7.71 4.45
N ILE A 133 -1.06 -6.95 4.74
CA ILE A 133 -0.35 -6.94 6.03
C ILE A 133 -0.40 -5.56 6.70
N MET A 134 -0.23 -5.56 8.03
CA MET A 134 -0.01 -4.35 8.82
C MET A 134 1.46 -3.94 8.75
N PHE A 135 1.72 -2.64 8.62
CA PHE A 135 3.08 -2.08 8.63
C PHE A 135 3.41 -1.51 10.02
N PRO A 136 4.46 -2.00 10.70
CA PRO A 136 4.81 -1.54 12.05
C PRO A 136 5.00 -0.01 12.15
N ALA A 137 5.56 0.63 11.11
CA ALA A 137 5.69 2.08 11.03
C ALA A 137 4.35 2.82 11.16
N ILE A 138 3.24 2.26 10.65
CA ILE A 138 1.89 2.84 10.81
C ILE A 138 1.43 2.69 12.25
N ALA A 139 1.57 1.49 12.84
CA ALA A 139 1.18 1.25 14.22
C ALA A 139 1.96 2.15 15.21
N ALA A 140 3.23 2.44 14.89
CA ALA A 140 4.10 3.32 15.67
C ALA A 140 3.95 4.82 15.34
N ALA A 141 3.09 5.20 14.39
CA ALA A 141 2.99 6.58 13.89
C ALA A 141 2.38 7.57 14.89
N GLY A 142 1.79 7.09 15.99
CA GLY A 142 1.19 7.94 17.03
C GLY A 142 -0.13 8.60 16.63
N CYS A 143 -0.74 8.18 15.52
CA CYS A 143 -2.07 8.60 15.09
C CYS A 143 -3.00 7.39 14.92
N PRO A 144 -4.33 7.57 14.97
CA PRO A 144 -5.28 6.49 14.68
C PRO A 144 -5.09 5.93 13.28
N TRP A 145 -5.25 4.63 13.12
CA TRP A 145 -5.26 3.98 11.82
C TRP A 145 -6.49 3.08 11.65
N VAL A 146 -6.92 2.93 10.40
CA VAL A 146 -8.08 2.13 10.00
C VAL A 146 -7.63 1.09 8.99
N ARG A 147 -7.88 -0.19 9.30
CA ARG A 147 -7.74 -1.26 8.31
C ARG A 147 -8.95 -1.25 7.40
N VAL A 148 -8.70 -1.32 6.10
CA VAL A 148 -9.69 -1.63 5.07
C VAL A 148 -9.33 -2.99 4.49
N VAL A 149 -10.34 -3.77 4.16
CA VAL A 149 -10.21 -5.07 3.51
C VAL A 149 -11.16 -5.03 2.31
N SER A 150 -10.61 -5.17 1.11
CA SER A 150 -11.32 -5.15 -0.17
C SER A 150 -11.24 -6.48 -0.91
#